data_AF-A0A939VT22-F1
#
_entry.id   AF-A0A939VT22-F1
#
_cell.length_a   1.000
_cell.length_b   1.000
_cell.length_c   1.000
_cell.angle_alpha   90.00
_cell.angle_beta   90.00
_cell.angle_gamma   90.00
#
_symmetry.space_group_name_H-M   'P 1'
#
loop_
_entity.id
_entity.type
_entity.pdbx_description
1 polymer ?
#
loop_
_entity_poly.entity_id
_entity_poly.type
_entity_poly.pdbx_seq_one_letter_code
_entity_poly.pdbx_strand_id
1 'polypeptide(L)'
;MGTATLEELVDSFLETRAEAESFPVEELTAFCSANLAGKGDDEQSRKRLNRDIELILEGHSSLFYRAGSGQCFNRGAFFKGARFKIRPSALEIKEGLLFYGARFAPFCSEDVFADEYNLVSPGSELKYQPLACPVQFGQIAKLFQMLGRSTMIDCIVADDAGNYQILQNTTAAEKALVKLTAFNFGAFYQKHHFSEGDAVIATVQNWNTGSFTVEYASQSSLDDQSEISAWISDFEEGLIQAYEDYGEYLEIPDQIAHAYLCAFQQGHDLRKRPFLSLEEYPTLMRDITIRRDGPEWTLVPVDEPTVSGGYDNYIPEDEPEHDHSPECSCGHHHCHPDDSKDGKPLAAEDFSASSGRIDSLDHLLEDLSAPLDYTEIYAMIQDDLANGQESAGEFVRKLIDFMGVHFADDAQEAAFYNFVEECWEDASERFDPVIEETKTPLRTRLLELNSRRLELARTLVERYRDSKIPKKTVDRMKDFHARILNTLGLLNADRSLPEGAEYEQLELRIGDIEDDWDEFEEQQQ
;
A
#
# COMPACT_ATOMS: atom_id res chain seq x y z
N MET A 1 1.74 -32.75 29.21
CA MET A 1 2.35 -31.41 29.07
C MET A 1 2.42 -31.18 27.58
N GLY A 2 1.68 -30.20 27.06
CA GLY A 2 1.73 -29.89 25.63
C GLY A 2 3.12 -29.41 25.25
N THR A 3 3.63 -29.83 24.10
CA THR A 3 4.83 -29.25 23.50
C THR A 3 4.48 -27.85 23.01
N ALA A 4 5.22 -26.83 23.46
CA ALA A 4 5.01 -25.46 22.99
C ALA A 4 5.26 -25.37 21.48
N THR A 5 4.48 -24.56 20.77
CA THR A 5 4.68 -24.28 19.34
C THR A 5 5.91 -23.39 19.15
N LEU A 6 6.40 -23.27 17.91
CA LEU A 6 7.52 -22.37 17.62
C LEU A 6 7.14 -20.90 17.88
N GLU A 7 5.94 -20.49 17.48
CA GLU A 7 5.39 -19.15 17.73
C GLU A 7 5.33 -18.84 19.24
N GLU A 8 4.80 -19.76 20.06
CA GLU A 8 4.75 -19.58 21.52
C GLU A 8 6.15 -19.41 22.15
N LEU A 9 7.17 -20.07 21.59
CA LEU A 9 8.55 -19.91 22.03
C LEU A 9 9.14 -18.57 21.60
N VAL A 10 8.86 -18.12 20.37
CA VAL A 10 9.28 -16.80 19.88
C VAL A 10 8.65 -15.71 20.75
N ASP A 11 7.34 -15.74 20.97
CA ASP A 11 6.63 -14.77 21.80
C ASP A 11 7.19 -14.74 23.23
N SER A 12 7.41 -15.90 23.83
CA SER A 12 8.02 -16.00 25.17
C SER A 12 9.43 -15.39 25.21
N PHE A 13 10.23 -15.58 24.16
CA PHE A 13 11.54 -14.94 24.07
C PHE A 13 11.40 -13.42 23.96
N LEU A 14 10.52 -12.93 23.09
CA LEU A 14 10.27 -11.49 22.90
C LEU A 14 9.80 -10.82 24.19
N GLU A 15 8.95 -11.47 24.98
CA GLU A 15 8.54 -10.98 26.30
C GLU A 15 9.74 -10.77 27.25
N THR A 16 10.71 -11.69 27.26
CA THR A 16 11.93 -11.53 28.07
C THR A 16 12.85 -10.42 27.58
N ARG A 17 12.67 -9.99 26.32
CA ARG A 17 13.46 -8.96 25.64
C ARG A 17 12.67 -7.67 25.37
N ALA A 18 11.49 -7.49 25.98
CA ALA A 18 10.60 -6.37 25.69
C ALA A 18 11.22 -4.97 25.89
N GLU A 19 12.20 -4.84 26.80
CA GLU A 19 12.91 -3.57 27.06
C GLU A 19 14.24 -3.44 26.29
N ALA A 20 14.67 -4.46 25.55
CA ALA A 20 15.87 -4.40 24.74
C ALA A 20 15.56 -3.76 23.38
N GLU A 21 16.35 -2.76 22.98
CA GLU A 21 16.18 -2.10 21.67
C GLU A 21 16.37 -3.08 20.50
N SER A 22 17.27 -4.06 20.66
CA SER A 22 17.53 -5.08 19.65
C SER A 22 18.09 -6.37 20.25
N PHE A 23 18.05 -7.44 19.48
CA PHE A 23 18.64 -8.73 19.82
C PHE A 23 19.18 -9.46 18.57
N PRO A 24 20.24 -10.28 18.71
CA PRO A 24 20.72 -11.12 17.63
C PRO A 24 19.73 -12.26 17.34
N VAL A 25 19.45 -12.52 16.06
CA VAL A 25 18.55 -13.61 15.65
C VAL A 25 19.10 -14.98 16.06
N GLU A 26 20.43 -15.13 16.05
CA GLU A 26 21.10 -16.35 16.54
C GLU A 26 20.74 -16.70 17.99
N GLU A 27 20.50 -15.69 18.84
CA GLU A 27 20.11 -15.90 20.23
C GLU A 27 18.70 -16.49 20.34
N LEU A 28 17.76 -15.95 19.55
CA LEU A 28 16.40 -16.47 19.44
C LEU A 28 16.40 -17.91 18.88
N THR A 29 17.18 -18.16 17.83
CA THR A 29 17.34 -19.50 17.26
C THR A 29 17.86 -20.49 18.30
N ALA A 30 18.87 -20.11 19.08
CA ALA A 30 19.41 -20.95 20.13
C ALA A 30 18.36 -21.23 21.22
N PHE A 31 17.56 -20.22 21.59
CA PHE A 31 16.46 -20.37 22.55
C PHE A 31 15.38 -21.34 22.05
N CYS A 32 14.87 -21.16 20.82
CA CYS A 32 13.85 -22.03 20.24
C CYS A 32 14.36 -23.46 20.08
N SER A 33 15.60 -23.64 19.60
CA SER A 33 16.23 -24.95 19.45
C SER A 33 16.34 -25.71 20.77
N ALA A 34 16.71 -25.03 21.86
CA ALA A 34 16.85 -25.65 23.17
C ALA A 34 15.51 -26.09 23.79
N ASN A 35 14.39 -25.48 23.38
CA ASN A 35 13.07 -25.71 23.97
C ASN A 35 12.14 -26.56 23.09
N LEU A 36 12.47 -26.79 21.82
CA LEU A 36 11.73 -27.69 20.95
C LEU A 36 12.09 -29.17 21.23
N ALA A 37 11.09 -29.97 21.57
CA ALA A 37 11.26 -31.40 21.77
C ALA A 37 11.43 -32.15 20.44
N GLY A 38 12.64 -32.64 20.15
CA GLY A 38 12.84 -33.75 19.20
C GLY A 38 12.90 -33.43 17.71
N LYS A 39 13.43 -32.28 17.27
CA LYS A 39 13.91 -32.11 15.89
C LYS A 39 15.38 -32.54 15.81
N GLY A 40 15.70 -33.43 14.87
CA GLY A 40 17.03 -34.01 14.74
C GLY A 40 18.11 -32.94 14.60
N ASP A 41 19.29 -33.18 15.18
CA ASP A 41 20.44 -32.26 15.15
C ASP A 41 21.13 -32.18 13.76
N ASP A 42 20.40 -32.60 12.72
CA ASP A 42 20.87 -32.55 11.34
C ASP A 42 20.78 -31.13 10.77
N GLU A 43 21.59 -30.87 9.75
CA GLU A 43 21.75 -29.54 9.15
C GLU A 43 20.45 -29.04 8.49
N GLN A 44 19.64 -29.95 7.96
CA GLN A 44 18.42 -29.61 7.25
C GLN A 44 17.33 -29.15 8.23
N SER A 45 17.22 -29.80 9.39
CA SER A 45 16.32 -29.40 10.48
C SER A 45 16.69 -28.03 11.06
N ARG A 46 17.99 -27.72 11.17
CA ARG A 46 18.46 -26.38 11.58
C ARG A 46 18.13 -25.29 10.57
N LYS A 47 18.33 -25.57 9.26
CA LYS A 47 17.95 -24.62 8.19
C LYS A 47 16.45 -24.33 8.18
N ARG A 48 15.62 -25.36 8.35
CA ARG A 48 14.15 -25.20 8.46
C ARG A 48 13.77 -24.35 9.67
N LEU A 49 14.34 -24.65 10.85
CA LEU A 49 14.07 -23.86 12.05
C LEU A 49 14.44 -22.38 11.87
N ASN A 50 15.60 -22.09 11.30
CA ASN A 50 16.01 -20.71 11.03
C ASN A 50 14.98 -20.03 10.14
N ARG A 51 14.65 -20.62 8.99
CA ARG A 51 13.68 -20.06 8.06
C ARG A 51 12.31 -19.82 8.71
N ASP A 52 11.81 -20.78 9.48
CA ASP A 52 10.51 -20.65 10.16
C ASP A 52 10.55 -19.51 11.20
N ILE A 53 11.68 -19.31 11.90
CA ILE A 53 11.88 -18.15 12.79
C ILE A 53 11.91 -16.85 11.98
N GLU A 54 12.63 -16.78 10.87
CA GLU A 54 12.70 -15.58 10.03
C GLU A 54 11.31 -15.17 9.53
N LEU A 55 10.48 -16.13 9.08
CA LEU A 55 9.10 -15.87 8.66
C LEU A 55 8.22 -15.33 9.80
N ILE A 56 8.35 -15.88 11.01
CA ILE A 56 7.62 -15.37 12.18
C ILE A 56 8.06 -13.94 12.51
N LEU A 57 9.37 -13.66 12.46
CA LEU A 57 9.90 -12.33 12.74
C LEU A 57 9.47 -11.30 11.67
N GLU A 58 9.46 -11.66 10.39
CA GLU A 58 9.01 -10.78 9.30
C GLU A 58 7.51 -10.44 9.42
N GLY A 59 6.69 -11.40 9.87
CA GLY A 59 5.26 -11.18 10.09
C GLY A 59 4.91 -10.44 11.39
N HIS A 60 5.88 -10.13 12.26
CA HIS A 60 5.62 -9.56 13.58
C HIS A 60 5.71 -8.02 13.57
N SER A 61 4.57 -7.33 13.49
CA SER A 61 4.50 -5.88 13.26
C SER A 61 5.16 -5.00 14.33
N SER A 62 5.37 -5.51 15.55
CA SER A 62 6.10 -4.80 16.61
C SER A 62 7.64 -4.85 16.46
N LEU A 63 8.16 -5.49 15.42
CA LEU A 63 9.59 -5.66 15.18
C LEU A 63 10.00 -4.98 13.87
N PHE A 64 11.26 -4.56 13.81
CA PHE A 64 11.93 -4.34 12.54
C PHE A 64 12.81 -5.55 12.24
N TYR A 65 12.45 -6.28 11.19
CA TYR A 65 13.18 -7.45 10.75
C TYR A 65 13.08 -7.64 9.23
N ARG A 66 14.17 -8.14 8.65
CA ARG A 66 14.28 -8.57 7.25
C ARG A 66 14.99 -9.90 7.22
N ALA A 67 14.48 -10.87 6.47
CA ALA A 67 15.12 -12.18 6.31
C ALA A 67 16.59 -12.05 5.92
N GLY A 68 17.44 -12.89 6.52
CA GLY A 68 18.88 -12.82 6.36
C GLY A 68 19.58 -11.75 7.21
N SER A 69 18.85 -10.86 7.89
CA SER A 69 19.45 -9.98 8.90
C SER A 69 19.85 -10.80 10.13
N GLY A 70 21.08 -10.59 10.62
CA GLY A 70 21.54 -11.18 11.89
C GLY A 70 20.97 -10.48 13.13
N GLN A 71 20.32 -9.32 12.95
CA GLN A 71 19.83 -8.46 14.03
C GLN A 71 18.36 -8.13 13.83
N CYS A 72 17.59 -8.16 14.92
CA CYS A 72 16.20 -7.72 14.97
C CYS A 72 16.06 -6.57 15.98
N PHE A 73 15.21 -5.59 15.68
CA PHE A 73 14.95 -4.44 16.56
C PHE A 73 13.51 -4.45 17.05
N ASN A 74 13.30 -4.12 18.32
CA ASN A 74 11.96 -3.97 18.89
C ASN A 74 11.47 -2.52 18.66
N ARG A 75 10.39 -2.31 17.91
CA ARG A 75 9.86 -0.96 17.60
C ARG A 75 9.54 -0.19 18.87
N GLY A 76 8.93 -0.85 19.85
CA GLY A 76 8.52 -0.21 21.10
C GLY A 76 9.69 0.27 21.95
N ALA A 77 10.74 -0.54 22.09
CA ALA A 77 11.97 -0.13 22.77
C ALA A 77 12.76 0.91 21.95
N PHE A 78 12.81 0.76 20.61
CA PHE A 78 13.49 1.67 19.70
C PHE A 78 12.88 3.08 19.70
N PHE A 79 11.56 3.21 19.67
CA PHE A 79 10.91 4.52 19.70
C PHE A 79 10.73 5.09 21.10
N LYS A 80 11.03 4.36 22.17
CA LYS A 80 10.89 4.85 23.55
C LYS A 80 11.76 6.10 23.76
N GLY A 81 11.11 7.22 24.09
CA GLY A 81 11.77 8.52 24.25
C GLY A 81 12.06 9.26 22.94
N ALA A 82 11.65 8.73 21.78
CA ALA A 82 11.74 9.44 20.51
C ALA A 82 10.88 10.71 20.56
N ARG A 83 11.41 11.79 19.99
CA ARG A 83 10.79 13.10 19.93
C ARG A 83 10.48 13.45 18.48
N PHE A 84 9.28 13.94 18.23
CA PHE A 84 8.85 14.41 16.91
C PHE A 84 8.07 15.72 17.02
N LYS A 85 8.12 16.50 15.95
CA LYS A 85 7.52 17.83 15.89
C LYS A 85 6.15 17.74 15.24
N ILE A 86 5.21 18.49 15.80
CA ILE A 86 3.88 18.70 15.25
C ILE A 86 3.69 20.21 15.08
N ARG A 87 3.19 20.62 13.91
CA ARG A 87 2.82 22.01 13.65
C ARG A 87 1.30 22.12 13.49
N PRO A 88 0.59 22.54 14.55
CA PRO A 88 -0.83 22.83 14.46
C PRO A 88 -1.12 23.87 13.37
N SER A 89 -2.16 23.64 12.59
CA SER A 89 -2.67 24.57 11.61
C SER A 89 -3.36 25.78 12.25
N ALA A 90 -3.55 26.85 11.46
CA ALA A 90 -4.34 28.01 11.88
C ALA A 90 -5.74 27.63 12.39
N LEU A 91 -6.37 26.63 11.75
CA LEU A 91 -7.68 26.10 12.14
C LEU A 91 -7.61 25.44 13.52
N GLU A 92 -6.64 24.56 13.73
CA GLU A 92 -6.42 23.86 15.00
C GLU A 92 -6.20 24.82 16.17
N ILE A 93 -5.31 25.80 15.99
CA ILE A 93 -5.02 26.82 17.00
C ILE A 93 -6.27 27.63 17.33
N LYS A 94 -7.00 28.08 16.30
CA LYS A 94 -8.20 28.90 16.45
C LYS A 94 -9.31 28.15 17.19
N GLU A 95 -9.56 26.90 16.84
CA GLU A 95 -10.66 26.10 17.40
C GLU A 95 -10.25 25.40 18.72
N GLY A 96 -8.97 25.46 19.12
CA GLY A 96 -8.49 24.84 20.35
C GLY A 96 -8.38 23.31 20.25
N LEU A 97 -8.12 22.79 19.06
CA LEU A 97 -8.13 21.37 18.73
C LEU A 97 -6.80 20.94 18.12
N LEU A 98 -6.43 19.68 18.31
CA LEU A 98 -5.32 19.05 17.60
C LEU A 98 -5.83 17.77 16.92
N PHE A 99 -5.81 17.70 15.59
CA PHE A 99 -6.11 16.48 14.84
C PHE A 99 -4.89 15.55 14.82
N TYR A 100 -5.11 14.24 14.83
CA TYR A 100 -4.01 13.26 14.81
C TYR A 100 -3.33 13.19 13.44
N GLY A 101 -4.11 12.99 12.37
CA GLY A 101 -3.58 12.78 11.02
C GLY A 101 -2.46 11.73 10.97
N ALA A 102 -1.50 11.91 10.05
CA ALA A 102 -0.32 11.06 9.94
C ALA A 102 0.72 11.26 11.06
N ARG A 103 0.56 12.28 11.91
CA ARG A 103 1.61 12.79 12.81
C ARG A 103 2.13 11.76 13.81
N PHE A 104 1.25 10.85 14.26
CA PHE A 104 1.54 9.86 15.29
C PHE A 104 1.79 8.46 14.72
N ALA A 105 1.33 8.18 13.49
CA ALA A 105 1.24 6.82 12.95
C ALA A 105 2.57 6.06 12.94
N PRO A 106 3.73 6.64 12.56
CA PRO A 106 5.00 5.93 12.63
C PRO A 106 5.47 5.61 14.07
N PHE A 107 4.91 6.31 15.07
CA PHE A 107 5.38 6.36 16.45
C PHE A 107 4.43 5.67 17.45
N CYS A 108 3.45 4.90 16.97
CA CYS A 108 2.63 3.98 17.75
C CYS A 108 2.38 2.68 16.99
N SER A 109 1.88 1.67 17.72
CA SER A 109 1.37 0.45 17.10
C SER A 109 0.15 0.74 16.22
N GLU A 110 0.06 0.03 15.10
CA GLU A 110 -1.09 0.03 14.18
C GLU A 110 -2.39 -0.44 14.84
N ASP A 111 -2.30 -1.20 15.95
CA ASP A 111 -3.45 -1.69 16.72
C ASP A 111 -4.09 -0.61 17.61
N VAL A 112 -3.51 0.59 17.68
CA VAL A 112 -3.97 1.67 18.56
C VAL A 112 -4.76 2.70 17.74
N PHE A 113 -6.05 2.81 18.01
CA PHE A 113 -6.89 3.80 17.36
C PHE A 113 -6.62 5.22 17.86
N ALA A 114 -6.93 6.22 17.04
CA ALA A 114 -6.64 7.62 17.37
C ALA A 114 -7.33 8.11 18.64
N ASP A 115 -8.52 7.62 18.98
CA ASP A 115 -9.24 7.95 20.20
C ASP A 115 -8.67 7.25 21.45
N GLU A 116 -7.79 6.28 21.28
CA GLU A 116 -7.08 5.58 22.35
C GLU A 116 -5.75 6.25 22.73
N TYR A 117 -5.25 7.19 21.92
CA TYR A 117 -3.99 7.88 22.20
C TYR A 117 -4.01 8.57 23.57
N ASN A 118 -2.95 8.32 24.33
CA ASN A 118 -2.78 8.89 25.65
C ASN A 118 -1.84 10.10 25.61
N LEU A 119 -2.40 11.28 25.35
CA LEU A 119 -1.66 12.54 25.34
C LEU A 119 -1.71 13.22 26.70
N VAL A 120 -0.54 13.50 27.29
CA VAL A 120 -0.41 14.21 28.57
C VAL A 120 0.67 15.30 28.52
N SER A 121 0.57 16.32 29.37
CA SER A 121 1.71 17.25 29.55
C SER A 121 2.74 16.69 30.53
N PRO A 122 4.03 17.05 30.40
CA PRO A 122 5.06 16.65 31.35
C PRO A 122 4.66 16.95 32.81
N GLY A 123 4.70 15.91 33.65
CA GLY A 123 4.34 16.01 35.07
C GLY A 123 2.84 16.15 35.38
N SER A 124 1.96 16.02 34.38
CA SER A 124 0.51 15.99 34.54
C SER A 124 -0.03 14.59 34.33
N GLU A 125 -0.98 14.16 35.17
CA GLU A 125 -1.78 12.94 34.95
C GLU A 125 -3.07 13.23 34.16
N LEU A 126 -3.41 14.51 33.97
CA LEU A 126 -4.58 14.90 33.17
C LEU A 126 -4.30 14.68 31.69
N LYS A 127 -5.12 13.81 31.08
CA LYS A 127 -5.10 13.48 29.66
C LYS A 127 -5.88 14.50 28.84
N TYR A 128 -5.34 14.88 27.69
CA TYR A 128 -6.10 15.60 26.67
C TYR A 128 -7.21 14.68 26.15
N GLN A 129 -8.46 15.12 26.26
CA GLN A 129 -9.61 14.28 25.90
C GLN A 129 -9.79 14.25 24.38
N PRO A 130 -10.00 13.07 23.78
CA PRO A 130 -10.44 12.95 22.40
C PRO A 130 -11.88 13.47 22.27
N LEU A 131 -12.18 14.06 21.12
CA LEU A 131 -13.45 14.65 20.76
C LEU A 131 -13.75 14.29 19.30
N ALA A 132 -14.97 13.86 19.02
CA ALA A 132 -15.45 13.74 17.64
C ALA A 132 -15.75 15.14 17.09
N CYS A 133 -14.99 15.57 16.07
CA CYS A 133 -15.07 16.89 15.49
C CYS A 133 -15.57 16.83 14.03
N PRO A 134 -16.72 17.45 13.70
CA PRO A 134 -17.11 17.61 12.30
C PRO A 134 -16.20 18.64 11.60
N VAL A 135 -15.62 18.27 10.48
CA VAL A 135 -14.68 19.11 9.72
C VAL A 135 -14.77 18.81 8.23
N GLN A 136 -14.57 19.83 7.39
CA GLN A 136 -14.50 19.61 5.95
C GLN A 136 -13.17 18.93 5.61
N PHE A 137 -13.24 17.80 4.89
CA PHE A 137 -12.07 16.99 4.60
C PHE A 137 -10.95 17.79 3.93
N GLY A 138 -11.28 18.66 2.96
CA GLY A 138 -10.29 19.50 2.28
C GLY A 138 -9.51 20.47 3.18
N GLN A 139 -10.05 20.82 4.36
CA GLN A 139 -9.35 21.67 5.32
C GLN A 139 -8.24 20.94 6.08
N ILE A 140 -8.35 19.61 6.18
CA ILE A 140 -7.47 18.75 6.96
C ILE A 140 -6.76 17.66 6.15
N ALA A 141 -7.08 17.50 4.86
CA ALA A 141 -6.54 16.44 3.99
C ALA A 141 -5.01 16.37 4.00
N LYS A 142 -4.34 17.53 4.02
CA LYS A 142 -2.86 17.61 4.11
C LYS A 142 -2.28 16.94 5.37
N LEU A 143 -3.04 16.89 6.46
CA LEU A 143 -2.61 16.27 7.72
C LEU A 143 -2.61 14.74 7.59
N PHE A 144 -3.41 14.19 6.68
CA PHE A 144 -3.58 12.76 6.48
C PHE A 144 -2.77 12.24 5.29
N GLN A 145 -2.26 13.12 4.41
CA GLN A 145 -1.54 12.74 3.19
C GLN A 145 -0.39 11.74 3.42
N MET A 146 0.33 11.86 4.55
CA MET A 146 1.45 10.98 4.89
C MET A 146 1.01 9.65 5.55
N LEU A 147 -0.28 9.30 5.51
CA LEU A 147 -0.76 7.95 5.84
C LEU A 147 -0.74 7.02 4.63
N GLY A 148 -0.77 7.56 3.41
CA GLY A 148 -1.11 6.78 2.22
C GLY A 148 -2.62 6.79 1.96
N ARG A 149 -3.09 6.10 0.92
CA ARG A 149 -4.50 6.20 0.49
C ARG A 149 -5.40 5.30 1.32
N SER A 150 -5.12 4.00 1.40
CA SER A 150 -5.96 3.06 2.18
C SER A 150 -5.94 3.41 3.66
N THR A 151 -4.77 3.57 4.27
CA THR A 151 -4.63 3.91 5.68
C THR A 151 -5.36 5.22 6.03
N MET A 152 -5.34 6.22 5.13
CA MET A 152 -6.14 7.44 5.29
C MET A 152 -7.64 7.15 5.33
N ILE A 153 -8.16 6.38 4.36
CA ILE A 153 -9.59 6.06 4.31
C ILE A 153 -9.98 5.22 5.53
N ASP A 154 -9.18 4.23 5.90
CA ASP A 154 -9.44 3.37 7.05
C ASP A 154 -9.48 4.17 8.36
N CYS A 155 -8.53 5.09 8.56
CA CYS A 155 -8.53 5.99 9.72
C CYS A 155 -9.79 6.87 9.77
N ILE A 156 -10.18 7.45 8.62
CA ILE A 156 -11.37 8.31 8.53
C ILE A 156 -12.64 7.49 8.80
N VAL A 157 -12.75 6.27 8.27
CA VAL A 157 -13.93 5.42 8.48
C VAL A 157 -13.98 4.86 9.91
N ALA A 158 -12.83 4.55 10.51
CA ALA A 158 -12.73 4.11 11.90
C ALA A 158 -13.23 5.17 12.89
N ASP A 159 -13.02 6.46 12.61
CA ASP A 159 -13.50 7.57 13.45
C ASP A 159 -15.04 7.67 13.51
N ASP A 160 -15.74 7.45 12.39
CA ASP A 160 -17.20 7.36 12.33
C ASP A 160 -17.62 6.56 11.09
N ALA A 161 -18.36 5.48 11.28
CA ALA A 161 -18.82 4.61 10.20
C ALA A 161 -19.64 5.36 9.11
N GLY A 162 -20.27 6.50 9.46
CA GLY A 162 -20.98 7.36 8.53
C GLY A 162 -20.08 8.16 7.58
N ASN A 163 -18.79 8.28 7.88
CA ASN A 163 -17.83 8.99 7.02
C ASN A 163 -17.72 8.34 5.65
N TYR A 164 -17.83 7.01 5.55
CA TYR A 164 -17.79 6.31 4.27
C TYR A 164 -18.92 6.78 3.33
N GLN A 165 -20.16 6.83 3.82
CA GLN A 165 -21.28 7.32 3.00
C GLN A 165 -21.15 8.82 2.70
N ILE A 166 -20.58 9.62 3.61
CA ILE A 166 -20.36 11.04 3.38
C ILE A 166 -19.35 11.25 2.24
N LEU A 167 -18.26 10.48 2.21
CA LEU A 167 -17.26 10.53 1.15
C LEU A 167 -17.83 10.04 -0.19
N GLN A 168 -18.61 8.96 -0.20
CA GLN A 168 -19.23 8.44 -1.43
C GLN A 168 -20.30 9.37 -2.04
N ASN A 169 -21.15 9.98 -1.20
CA ASN A 169 -22.29 10.77 -1.67
C ASN A 169 -21.93 12.22 -2.02
N THR A 170 -20.71 12.68 -1.71
CA THR A 170 -20.29 14.05 -1.98
C THR A 170 -19.59 14.10 -3.34
N THR A 171 -20.14 14.88 -4.27
CA THR A 171 -19.57 15.06 -5.63
C THR A 171 -18.13 15.57 -5.63
N ALA A 172 -17.71 16.23 -4.55
CA ALA A 172 -16.37 16.76 -4.39
C ALA A 172 -15.86 16.44 -2.97
N ALA A 173 -14.96 15.46 -2.85
CA ALA A 173 -14.54 14.89 -1.57
C ALA A 173 -13.97 15.95 -0.62
N GLU A 174 -13.36 17.02 -1.12
CA GLU A 174 -12.81 18.11 -0.32
C GLU A 174 -13.88 18.90 0.46
N LYS A 175 -15.14 18.85 0.02
CA LYS A 175 -16.28 19.50 0.69
C LYS A 175 -17.02 18.58 1.65
N ALA A 176 -16.67 17.29 1.68
CA ALA A 176 -17.28 16.30 2.53
C ALA A 176 -17.08 16.68 4.01
N LEU A 177 -18.17 16.74 4.78
CA LEU A 177 -18.15 17.07 6.20
C LEU A 177 -18.01 15.78 7.02
N VAL A 178 -16.78 15.32 7.19
CA VAL A 178 -16.46 14.11 7.96
C VAL A 178 -16.37 14.41 9.45
N LYS A 179 -16.54 13.40 10.30
CA LYS A 179 -16.27 13.51 11.74
C LYS A 179 -14.99 12.79 12.07
N LEU A 180 -14.01 13.49 12.63
CA LEU A 180 -12.72 12.93 12.96
C LEU A 180 -12.39 13.13 14.43
N THR A 181 -11.57 12.25 14.99
CA THR A 181 -11.03 12.43 16.33
C THR A 181 -10.06 13.62 16.35
N ALA A 182 -10.25 14.50 17.33
CA ALA A 182 -9.35 15.59 17.67
C ALA A 182 -9.19 15.70 19.19
N PHE A 183 -8.08 16.25 19.66
CA PHE A 183 -7.82 16.43 21.08
C PHE A 183 -8.07 17.87 21.51
N ASN A 184 -8.68 18.05 22.68
CA ASN A 184 -8.92 19.39 23.23
C ASN A 184 -7.63 20.04 23.74
N PHE A 185 -6.99 20.84 22.88
CA PHE A 185 -5.77 21.59 23.21
C PHE A 185 -6.03 23.05 23.60
N GLY A 186 -7.29 23.48 23.74
CA GLY A 186 -7.64 24.88 24.00
C GLY A 186 -6.95 25.48 25.22
N ALA A 187 -6.91 24.75 26.34
CA ALA A 187 -6.20 25.21 27.54
C ALA A 187 -4.68 25.26 27.34
N PHE A 188 -4.12 24.33 26.58
CA PHE A 188 -2.70 24.30 26.25
C PHE A 188 -2.32 25.49 25.36
N TYR A 189 -3.06 25.74 24.28
CA TYR A 189 -2.81 26.86 23.38
C TYR A 189 -2.97 28.22 24.08
N GLN A 190 -4.00 28.37 24.92
CA GLN A 190 -4.21 29.59 25.71
C GLN A 190 -3.07 29.84 26.70
N LYS A 191 -2.63 28.80 27.44
CA LYS A 191 -1.55 28.88 28.42
C LYS A 191 -0.24 29.36 27.81
N HIS A 192 0.06 28.92 26.59
CA HIS A 192 1.32 29.20 25.91
C HIS A 192 1.25 30.38 24.95
N HIS A 193 0.09 31.06 24.83
CA HIS A 193 -0.14 32.10 23.83
C HIS A 193 0.23 31.65 22.41
N PHE A 194 -0.18 30.42 22.08
CA PHE A 194 0.23 29.73 20.87
C PHE A 194 -0.16 30.50 19.61
N SER A 195 0.76 30.56 18.65
CA SER A 195 0.62 31.28 17.38
C SER A 195 1.08 30.43 16.20
N GLU A 196 0.72 30.83 14.98
CA GLU A 196 1.16 30.11 13.78
C GLU A 196 2.69 30.08 13.70
N GLY A 197 3.25 28.88 13.51
CA GLY A 197 4.69 28.66 13.47
C GLY A 197 5.27 28.08 14.76
N ASP A 198 4.58 28.24 15.89
CA ASP A 198 4.87 27.48 17.11
C ASP A 198 4.60 25.99 16.89
N ALA A 199 5.22 25.16 17.73
CA ALA A 199 5.17 23.71 17.60
C ALA A 199 4.79 23.02 18.91
N VAL A 200 4.25 21.82 18.75
CA VAL A 200 4.12 20.84 19.81
C VAL A 200 5.21 19.81 19.59
N ILE A 201 6.03 19.55 20.61
CA ILE A 201 6.97 18.43 20.59
C ILE A 201 6.32 17.29 21.35
N ALA A 202 6.10 16.18 20.66
CA ALA A 202 5.62 14.94 21.25
C ALA A 202 6.80 14.03 21.56
N THR A 203 6.76 13.37 22.72
CA THR A 203 7.74 12.34 23.11
C THR A 203 7.02 11.03 23.35
N VAL A 204 7.46 9.96 22.69
CA VAL A 204 6.92 8.62 22.83
C VAL A 204 7.26 8.09 24.23
N GLN A 205 6.23 7.79 25.03
CA GLN A 205 6.39 7.15 26.34
C GLN A 205 6.21 5.64 26.24
N ASN A 206 5.23 5.21 25.44
CA ASN A 206 4.97 3.81 25.15
C ASN A 206 4.33 3.68 23.76
N TRP A 207 5.06 3.05 22.84
CA TRP A 207 4.65 2.84 21.45
C TRP A 207 3.46 1.86 21.34
N ASN A 208 3.48 0.75 22.11
CA ASN A 208 2.45 -0.30 22.08
C ASN A 208 1.06 0.22 22.49
N THR A 209 1.00 1.30 23.28
CA THR A 209 -0.26 1.86 23.80
C THR A 209 -0.53 3.28 23.32
N GLY A 210 0.19 3.78 22.32
CA GLY A 210 0.05 5.15 21.81
C GLY A 210 0.14 6.23 22.90
N SER A 211 1.08 6.10 23.84
CA SER A 211 1.23 7.06 24.95
C SER A 211 2.32 8.07 24.67
N PHE A 212 1.98 9.36 24.78
CA PHE A 212 2.87 10.47 24.46
C PHE A 212 2.81 11.58 25.51
N THR A 213 3.96 12.22 25.75
CA THR A 213 4.00 13.51 26.44
C THR A 213 4.13 14.65 25.43
N VAL A 214 3.38 15.73 25.60
CA VAL A 214 3.39 16.89 24.71
C VAL A 214 3.87 18.16 25.42
N GLU A 215 4.82 18.86 24.80
CA GLU A 215 5.39 20.11 25.29
C GLU A 215 5.34 21.21 24.21
N TYR A 216 5.34 22.46 24.66
CA TYR A 216 5.33 23.63 23.80
C TYR A 216 6.75 23.98 23.36
N ALA A 217 6.94 24.24 22.06
CA ALA A 217 8.13 24.85 21.51
C ALA A 217 7.77 26.11 20.71
N SER A 218 8.42 27.23 21.02
CA SER A 218 8.17 28.49 20.33
C SER A 218 8.84 28.50 18.96
N GLN A 219 8.27 29.24 18.01
CA GLN A 219 8.86 29.41 16.68
C GLN A 219 10.31 29.90 16.73
N SER A 220 10.63 30.77 17.69
CA SER A 220 11.97 31.33 17.91
C SER A 220 13.00 30.36 18.49
N SER A 221 12.54 29.20 18.98
CA SER A 221 13.41 28.11 19.47
C SER A 221 13.63 27.03 18.42
N LEU A 222 13.08 27.21 17.21
CA LEU A 222 13.21 26.23 16.12
C LEU A 222 14.56 26.38 15.43
N ASP A 223 15.10 25.22 15.07
CA ASP A 223 16.50 24.97 14.72
C ASP A 223 16.96 25.70 13.43
N ASP A 224 18.29 25.79 13.25
CA ASP A 224 18.89 26.47 12.10
C ASP A 224 18.48 25.78 10.79
N GLN A 225 18.33 26.55 9.70
CA GLN A 225 18.01 26.01 8.37
C GLN A 225 19.04 24.95 7.91
N SER A 226 20.30 25.10 8.34
CA SER A 226 21.33 24.09 8.09
C SER A 226 21.05 22.76 8.80
N GLU A 227 20.50 22.80 10.03
CA GLU A 227 20.18 21.60 10.80
C GLU A 227 18.94 20.89 10.25
N ILE A 228 17.93 21.67 9.83
CA ILE A 228 16.76 21.14 9.12
C ILE A 228 17.19 20.47 7.82
N SER A 229 18.03 21.11 7.01
CA SER A 229 18.51 20.54 5.75
C SER A 229 19.32 19.27 5.95
N ALA A 230 20.18 19.21 6.98
CA ALA A 230 20.94 18.00 7.31
C ALA A 230 20.01 16.87 7.77
N TRP A 231 19.00 17.18 8.59
CA TRP A 231 18.00 16.21 9.01
C TRP A 231 17.20 15.65 7.85
N ILE A 232 16.78 16.49 6.90
CA ILE A 232 16.04 16.03 5.71
C ILE A 232 16.93 15.09 4.88
N SER A 233 18.22 15.39 4.73
CA SER A 233 19.15 14.48 4.03
C SER A 233 19.28 13.13 4.73
N ASP A 234 19.50 13.11 6.05
CA ASP A 234 19.56 11.87 6.83
C ASP A 234 18.24 11.06 6.74
N PHE A 235 17.11 11.75 6.72
CA PHE A 235 15.78 11.13 6.63
C PHE A 235 15.47 10.58 5.24
N GLU A 236 15.78 11.33 4.18
CA GLU A 236 15.59 10.90 2.80
C GLU A 236 16.53 9.74 2.43
N GLU A 237 17.78 9.76 2.89
CA GLU A 237 18.70 8.61 2.74
C GLU A 237 18.16 7.36 3.45
N GLY A 238 17.57 7.54 4.64
CA GLY A 238 16.86 6.47 5.33
C GLY A 238 15.65 5.93 4.57
N LEU A 239 14.86 6.81 3.93
CA LEU A 239 13.70 6.43 3.10
C LEU A 239 14.15 5.69 1.84
N ILE A 240 15.20 6.14 1.17
CA ILE A 240 15.79 5.46 0.01
C ILE A 240 16.24 4.05 0.40
N GLN A 241 16.95 3.91 1.53
CA GLN A 241 17.37 2.58 2.00
C GLN A 241 16.17 1.68 2.34
N ALA A 242 15.15 2.23 2.99
CA ALA A 242 13.92 1.49 3.27
C ALA A 242 13.24 1.02 1.96
N TYR A 243 13.21 1.88 0.94
CA TYR A 243 12.70 1.53 -0.38
C TYR A 243 13.56 0.47 -1.09
N GLU A 244 14.88 0.54 -1.01
CA GLU A 244 15.76 -0.50 -1.58
C GLU A 244 15.57 -1.85 -0.88
N ASP A 245 15.26 -1.83 0.42
CA ASP A 245 15.11 -3.04 1.22
C ASP A 245 13.76 -3.73 1.01
N TYR A 246 12.68 -2.95 0.90
CA TYR A 246 11.30 -3.42 0.90
C TYR A 246 10.48 -2.99 -0.32
N GLY A 247 11.06 -2.26 -1.28
CA GLY A 247 10.35 -1.72 -2.44
C GLY A 247 9.08 -0.96 -2.05
N GLU A 248 7.98 -1.33 -2.69
CA GLU A 248 6.66 -0.69 -2.55
C GLU A 248 5.76 -1.39 -1.52
N TYR A 249 6.26 -2.40 -0.82
CA TYR A 249 5.44 -3.27 0.03
C TYR A 249 5.03 -2.62 1.36
N LEU A 250 5.74 -1.60 1.82
CA LEU A 250 5.45 -0.93 3.09
C LEU A 250 4.47 0.23 2.88
N GLU A 251 3.52 0.41 3.78
CA GLU A 251 2.72 1.63 3.84
C GLU A 251 3.59 2.83 4.25
N ILE A 252 3.18 4.06 3.92
CA ILE A 252 3.97 5.27 4.23
C ILE A 252 4.37 5.36 5.71
N PRO A 253 3.50 5.10 6.71
CA PRO A 253 3.90 5.14 8.11
C PRO A 253 5.04 4.18 8.46
N ASP A 254 5.04 2.99 7.87
CA ASP A 254 6.09 2.00 8.06
C ASP A 254 7.37 2.37 7.31
N GLN A 255 7.28 2.92 6.10
CA GLN A 255 8.45 3.47 5.40
C GLN A 255 9.15 4.55 6.24
N ILE A 256 8.37 5.44 6.86
CA ILE A 256 8.90 6.46 7.78
C ILE A 256 9.54 5.80 9.00
N ALA A 257 8.90 4.79 9.60
CA ALA A 257 9.44 4.10 10.76
C ALA A 257 10.77 3.37 10.44
N HIS A 258 10.85 2.72 9.29
CA HIS A 258 12.06 2.08 8.78
C HIS A 258 13.15 3.10 8.45
N ALA A 259 12.82 4.26 7.86
CA ALA A 259 13.79 5.31 7.60
C ALA A 259 14.49 5.80 8.87
N TYR A 260 13.76 5.89 10.00
CA TYR A 260 14.37 6.19 11.30
C TYR A 260 15.38 5.12 11.74
N LEU A 261 15.10 3.84 11.49
CA LEU A 261 16.02 2.75 11.80
C LEU A 261 17.25 2.79 10.88
N CYS A 262 17.07 2.94 9.58
CA CYS A 262 18.15 3.03 8.60
C CYS A 262 19.10 4.19 8.93
N ALA A 263 18.58 5.39 9.17
CA ALA A 263 19.37 6.54 9.60
C ALA A 263 20.11 6.27 10.92
N PHE A 264 19.44 5.66 11.91
CA PHE A 264 20.09 5.30 13.17
C PHE A 264 21.27 4.34 12.99
N GLN A 265 21.13 3.32 12.13
CA GLN A 265 22.19 2.35 11.84
C GLN A 265 23.38 2.99 11.11
N GLN A 266 23.14 4.05 10.34
CA GLN A 266 24.19 4.86 9.72
C GLN A 266 24.84 5.87 10.70
N GLY A 267 24.37 5.93 11.94
CA GLY A 267 24.89 6.83 13.00
C GLY A 267 24.12 8.15 13.14
N HIS A 268 23.01 8.31 12.44
CA HIS A 268 22.18 9.51 12.39
C HIS A 268 20.89 9.32 13.22
N ASP A 269 20.94 9.63 14.52
CA ASP A 269 19.79 9.42 15.42
C ASP A 269 18.71 10.52 15.26
N LEU A 270 17.78 10.30 14.33
CA LEU A 270 16.65 11.22 14.07
C LEU A 270 15.69 11.34 15.26
N ARG A 271 15.59 10.30 16.11
CA ARG A 271 14.68 10.26 17.28
C ARG A 271 14.93 11.37 18.29
N LYS A 272 16.14 11.95 18.30
CA LYS A 272 16.54 13.01 19.24
C LYS A 272 16.46 14.42 18.64
N ARG A 273 16.11 14.53 17.35
CA ARG A 273 16.17 15.76 16.56
C ARG A 273 14.78 16.05 15.96
N PRO A 274 13.82 16.61 16.73
CA PRO A 274 12.46 16.87 16.24
C PRO A 274 12.42 18.13 15.35
N PHE A 275 13.14 18.11 14.23
CA PHE A 275 13.35 19.30 13.39
C PHE A 275 12.27 19.49 12.34
N LEU A 276 11.62 18.41 11.90
CA LEU A 276 10.58 18.46 10.87
C LEU A 276 9.30 17.76 11.35
N SER A 277 8.16 18.32 10.95
CA SER A 277 6.86 17.70 11.15
C SER A 277 6.39 17.02 9.86
N LEU A 278 5.66 15.92 9.97
CA LEU A 278 5.26 15.12 8.81
C LEU A 278 4.32 15.90 7.87
N GLU A 279 3.55 16.85 8.39
CA GLU A 279 2.69 17.73 7.59
C GLU A 279 3.46 18.80 6.81
N GLU A 280 4.70 19.11 7.20
CA GLU A 280 5.57 20.04 6.47
C GLU A 280 6.38 19.34 5.39
N TYR A 281 6.74 18.07 5.63
CA TYR A 281 7.67 17.31 4.78
C TYR A 281 7.27 17.23 3.29
N PRO A 282 6.00 17.02 2.90
CA PRO A 282 5.61 17.00 1.48
C PRO A 282 6.01 18.24 0.69
N THR A 283 6.19 19.40 1.34
CA THR A 283 6.62 20.65 0.69
C THR A 283 8.14 20.82 0.63
N LEU A 284 8.88 19.94 1.30
CA LEU A 284 10.33 19.97 1.46
C LEU A 284 11.02 18.73 0.87
N MET A 285 10.25 17.79 0.31
CA MET A 285 10.74 16.63 -0.43
C MET A 285 11.70 17.04 -1.56
N ARG A 286 12.83 16.34 -1.68
CA ARG A 286 13.85 16.61 -2.71
C ARG A 286 14.17 15.35 -3.50
N ASP A 287 14.62 14.32 -2.79
CA ASP A 287 15.10 13.05 -3.37
C ASP A 287 14.05 11.94 -3.28
N ILE A 288 12.91 12.25 -2.65
CA ILE A 288 11.76 11.37 -2.49
C ILE A 288 10.52 12.05 -3.08
N THR A 289 9.61 11.29 -3.66
CA THR A 289 8.27 11.75 -4.07
C THR A 289 7.19 10.78 -3.59
N ILE A 290 5.94 11.26 -3.53
CA ILE A 290 4.79 10.39 -3.30
C ILE A 290 4.31 9.90 -4.66
N ARG A 291 4.48 8.62 -4.94
CA ARG A 291 3.89 7.99 -6.10
C ARG A 291 2.41 7.69 -5.84
N ARG A 292 1.54 7.98 -6.82
CA ARG A 292 0.07 7.98 -6.66
C ARG A 292 -0.69 7.21 -7.75
N ASP A 293 0.00 6.76 -8.77
CA ASP A 293 -0.50 5.97 -9.90
C ASP A 293 -0.57 4.46 -9.58
N GLY A 294 0.09 4.01 -8.51
CA GLY A 294 -0.02 2.64 -7.99
C GLY A 294 -1.27 2.38 -7.13
N PRO A 295 -1.50 1.11 -6.73
CA PRO A 295 -2.66 0.71 -5.90
C PRO A 295 -2.66 1.40 -4.54
N GLU A 296 -1.47 1.69 -4.02
CA GLU A 296 -1.24 2.49 -2.84
C GLU A 296 -0.33 3.69 -3.08
N TRP A 297 -0.49 4.69 -2.22
CA TRP A 297 0.46 5.79 -2.15
C TRP A 297 1.69 5.34 -1.39
N THR A 298 2.85 5.51 -2.00
CA THR A 298 4.13 5.12 -1.40
C THR A 298 5.18 6.21 -1.61
N LEU A 299 6.18 6.27 -0.73
CA LEU A 299 7.34 7.12 -0.91
C LEU A 299 8.34 6.38 -1.80
N VAL A 300 8.77 7.04 -2.88
CA VAL A 300 9.76 6.47 -3.80
C VAL A 300 10.88 7.46 -4.05
N PRO A 301 12.11 6.99 -4.30
CA PRO A 301 13.18 7.85 -4.80
C PRO A 301 12.73 8.59 -6.07
N VAL A 302 13.13 9.85 -6.20
CA VAL A 302 13.02 10.56 -7.46
C VAL A 302 14.02 9.92 -8.41
N ASP A 303 13.53 9.38 -9.54
CA ASP A 303 14.42 8.86 -10.58
C ASP A 303 15.43 9.95 -10.97
N GLU A 304 16.73 9.69 -10.76
CA GLU A 304 17.76 10.52 -11.40
C GLU A 304 17.49 10.45 -12.90
N PRO A 305 17.40 11.58 -13.62
CA PRO A 305 17.42 11.52 -15.08
C PRO A 305 18.77 10.93 -15.46
N THR A 306 18.79 9.65 -15.83
CA THR A 306 19.96 9.04 -16.44
C THR A 306 20.38 9.94 -17.58
N VAL A 307 21.59 10.49 -17.46
CA VAL A 307 22.24 11.29 -18.48
C VAL A 307 22.45 10.41 -19.70
N SER A 308 21.45 10.36 -20.57
CA SER A 308 21.58 9.96 -21.96
C SER A 308 20.81 10.95 -22.83
N GLY A 309 21.55 11.88 -23.45
CA GLY A 309 21.05 12.81 -24.45
C GLY A 309 20.81 14.22 -23.92
N GLY A 310 21.83 15.08 -24.00
CA GLY A 310 21.78 16.46 -23.53
C GLY A 310 20.70 17.31 -24.19
N TYR A 311 19.96 18.05 -23.38
CA TYR A 311 19.16 19.19 -23.82
C TYR A 311 20.02 20.45 -23.74
N ASP A 312 20.55 20.86 -24.90
CA ASP A 312 20.94 22.25 -25.09
C ASP A 312 19.68 23.09 -25.27
N ASN A 313 19.64 24.21 -24.56
CA ASN A 313 18.60 25.22 -24.63
C ASN A 313 18.33 25.66 -26.07
N TYR A 314 17.10 25.52 -26.56
CA TYR A 314 16.64 26.31 -27.71
C TYR A 314 15.20 26.79 -27.53
N ILE A 315 15.08 28.11 -27.53
CA ILE A 315 13.85 28.89 -27.59
C ILE A 315 13.33 28.77 -29.04
N PRO A 316 12.05 28.46 -29.31
CA PRO A 316 11.55 28.44 -30.67
C PRO A 316 11.28 29.87 -31.14
N GLU A 317 12.13 30.37 -32.05
CA GLU A 317 11.77 31.44 -32.98
C GLU A 317 11.29 30.83 -34.31
N ASP A 318 10.38 31.57 -34.94
CA ASP A 318 9.55 31.34 -36.12
C ASP A 318 10.14 30.61 -37.36
N GLU A 319 9.17 30.08 -38.13
CA GLU A 319 9.14 29.78 -39.59
C GLU A 319 9.57 28.38 -40.08
N PRO A 320 9.16 27.92 -41.30
CA PRO A 320 8.06 28.34 -42.21
C PRO A 320 7.17 27.18 -42.73
N GLU A 321 6.07 27.56 -43.39
CA GLU A 321 5.19 26.72 -44.23
C GLU A 321 5.94 25.87 -45.27
N HIS A 322 5.57 24.59 -45.47
CA HIS A 322 5.69 23.95 -46.79
C HIS A 322 4.63 22.87 -47.08
N ASP A 323 4.27 22.87 -48.36
CA ASP A 323 3.05 22.42 -49.03
C ASP A 323 3.13 20.95 -49.54
N HIS A 324 2.01 20.23 -49.45
CA HIS A 324 1.43 19.22 -50.39
C HIS A 324 2.38 18.40 -51.33
N SER A 325 2.40 17.05 -51.38
CA SER A 325 1.33 16.09 -51.80
C SER A 325 1.95 14.72 -52.25
N PRO A 326 1.23 13.72 -52.83
CA PRO A 326 1.15 12.34 -52.31
C PRO A 326 1.62 11.25 -53.31
N GLU A 327 1.86 10.02 -52.86
CA GLU A 327 1.62 8.78 -53.63
C GLU A 327 2.05 7.55 -52.81
N CYS A 328 1.10 6.68 -52.47
CA CYS A 328 1.42 5.28 -52.16
C CYS A 328 0.44 4.35 -52.89
N SER A 329 1.02 3.50 -53.73
CA SER A 329 0.38 2.52 -54.58
C SER A 329 0.45 1.14 -53.92
N CYS A 330 -0.58 0.76 -53.17
CA CYS A 330 -0.97 -0.64 -53.01
C CYS A 330 -2.44 -0.75 -52.59
N GLY A 331 -3.27 -1.27 -53.50
CA GLY A 331 -4.72 -1.34 -53.33
C GLY A 331 -5.16 -2.54 -52.50
N HIS A 332 -5.41 -2.31 -51.21
CA HIS A 332 -6.34 -3.13 -50.43
C HIS A 332 -7.33 -2.22 -49.69
N HIS A 333 -8.62 -2.45 -49.94
CA HIS A 333 -9.74 -1.84 -49.24
C HIS A 333 -9.74 -2.31 -47.77
N HIS A 334 -9.55 -1.37 -46.84
CA HIS A 334 -10.24 -1.47 -45.55
C HIS A 334 -11.45 -0.54 -45.62
N CYS A 335 -12.63 -1.16 -45.64
CA CYS A 335 -13.91 -0.49 -45.56
C CYS A 335 -14.04 0.16 -44.18
N HIS A 336 -13.88 1.47 -44.09
CA HIS A 336 -14.52 2.24 -43.03
C HIS A 336 -16.03 2.28 -43.31
N PRO A 337 -16.90 2.06 -42.30
CA PRO A 337 -18.30 2.43 -42.42
C PRO A 337 -18.37 3.93 -42.72
N ASP A 338 -18.98 4.23 -43.85
CA ASP A 338 -19.34 5.56 -44.31
C ASP A 338 -20.37 6.15 -43.34
N ASP A 339 -20.02 7.24 -42.66
CA ASP A 339 -21.00 8.21 -42.19
C ASP A 339 -20.50 9.63 -42.49
N SER A 340 -20.53 9.94 -43.78
CA SER A 340 -20.64 11.32 -44.24
C SER A 340 -22.12 11.73 -44.23
N LYS A 341 -22.52 12.58 -43.26
CA LYS A 341 -23.42 13.77 -43.42
C LYS A 341 -23.96 14.29 -42.10
N ASP A 342 -23.42 15.42 -41.65
CA ASP A 342 -24.08 16.73 -41.60
C ASP A 342 -23.42 17.57 -40.51
N GLY A 343 -22.75 18.64 -40.94
CA GLY A 343 -22.11 19.60 -40.04
C GLY A 343 -23.13 20.33 -39.17
N LYS A 344 -23.44 19.77 -38.01
CA LYS A 344 -23.92 20.50 -36.85
C LYS A 344 -22.78 20.58 -35.82
N PRO A 345 -22.57 21.74 -35.17
CA PRO A 345 -21.70 21.79 -34.01
C PRO A 345 -22.26 20.86 -32.94
N LEU A 346 -21.42 19.97 -32.41
CA LEU A 346 -21.74 19.05 -31.32
C LEU A 346 -22.38 19.85 -30.18
N ALA A 347 -23.58 19.46 -29.76
CA ALA A 347 -24.25 20.04 -28.61
C ALA A 347 -23.65 19.45 -27.32
N ALA A 348 -23.81 20.12 -26.18
CA ALA A 348 -23.39 19.59 -24.87
C ALA A 348 -24.08 18.27 -24.50
N GLU A 349 -25.11 17.88 -25.26
CA GLU A 349 -25.89 16.66 -25.13
C GLU A 349 -25.23 15.47 -25.88
N ASP A 350 -24.21 15.73 -26.71
CA ASP A 350 -23.41 14.72 -27.42
C ASP A 350 -22.19 14.25 -26.60
N PHE A 351 -21.94 14.85 -25.43
CA PHE A 351 -21.00 14.35 -24.43
C PHE A 351 -21.76 13.54 -23.38
N SER A 352 -21.88 12.24 -23.63
CA SER A 352 -22.32 11.30 -22.60
C SER A 352 -21.16 11.07 -21.64
N ALA A 353 -21.13 11.82 -20.54
CA ALA A 353 -20.36 11.40 -19.37
C ALA A 353 -20.96 10.08 -18.88
N SER A 354 -20.14 9.05 -18.74
CA SER A 354 -20.62 7.75 -18.27
C SER A 354 -21.36 7.93 -16.94
N SER A 355 -22.48 7.21 -16.81
CA SER A 355 -23.22 7.07 -15.56
C SER A 355 -22.52 6.12 -14.58
N GLY A 356 -21.56 5.32 -15.06
CA GLY A 356 -20.68 4.46 -14.27
C GLY A 356 -19.31 5.09 -14.02
N ARG A 357 -18.53 4.48 -13.11
CA ARG A 357 -17.18 4.97 -12.78
C ARG A 357 -16.20 4.57 -13.89
N ILE A 358 -15.36 5.51 -14.34
CA ILE A 358 -14.39 5.32 -15.44
C ILE A 358 -12.98 5.81 -15.10
N ASP A 359 -12.70 6.09 -13.83
CA ASP A 359 -11.49 6.82 -13.39
C ASP A 359 -10.22 5.95 -13.38
N SER A 360 -10.37 4.63 -13.25
CA SER A 360 -9.29 3.61 -13.25
C SER A 360 -9.88 2.23 -13.52
N LEU A 361 -9.05 1.26 -13.93
CA LEU A 361 -9.50 -0.13 -14.15
C LEU A 361 -10.09 -0.75 -12.87
N ASP A 362 -9.50 -0.50 -11.70
CA ASP A 362 -10.00 -1.03 -10.43
C ASP A 362 -11.37 -0.46 -10.06
N HIS A 363 -11.60 0.84 -10.27
CA HIS A 363 -12.91 1.44 -10.05
C HIS A 363 -13.97 0.93 -11.03
N LEU A 364 -13.57 0.62 -12.26
CA LEU A 364 -14.43 -0.04 -13.23
C LEU A 364 -14.80 -1.45 -12.78
N LEU A 365 -13.82 -2.25 -12.37
CA LEU A 365 -14.03 -3.62 -11.90
C LEU A 365 -14.91 -3.64 -10.64
N GLU A 366 -14.71 -2.72 -9.70
CA GLU A 366 -15.58 -2.56 -8.52
C GLU A 366 -17.02 -2.21 -8.90
N ASP A 367 -17.21 -1.22 -9.79
CA ASP A 367 -18.54 -0.75 -10.21
C ASP A 367 -19.30 -1.84 -10.99
N LEU A 368 -18.58 -2.62 -11.79
CA LEU A 368 -19.09 -3.80 -12.50
C LEU A 368 -19.33 -5.01 -11.59
N SER A 369 -18.93 -4.94 -10.31
CA SER A 369 -18.87 -6.08 -9.40
C SER A 369 -18.15 -7.27 -10.03
N ALA A 370 -17.05 -6.99 -10.75
CA ALA A 370 -16.25 -7.97 -11.43
C ALA A 370 -15.66 -8.97 -10.42
N PRO A 371 -15.61 -10.26 -10.78
CA PRO A 371 -15.09 -11.30 -9.89
C PRO A 371 -13.56 -11.42 -9.92
N LEU A 372 -12.89 -10.53 -10.65
CA LEU A 372 -11.45 -10.50 -10.90
C LEU A 372 -10.86 -9.15 -10.52
N ASP A 373 -9.60 -9.17 -10.12
CA ASP A 373 -8.75 -7.99 -9.93
C ASP A 373 -7.77 -7.77 -11.10
N TYR A 374 -7.00 -6.68 -11.02
CA TYR A 374 -5.94 -6.38 -11.97
C TYR A 374 -4.89 -7.51 -12.08
N THR A 375 -4.49 -8.11 -10.96
CA THR A 375 -3.44 -9.14 -10.92
C THR A 375 -3.83 -10.37 -11.73
N GLU A 376 -5.09 -10.79 -11.60
CA GLU A 376 -5.68 -11.90 -12.36
C GLU A 376 -5.77 -11.54 -13.84
N ILE A 377 -6.25 -10.34 -14.18
CA ILE A 377 -6.36 -9.87 -15.56
C ILE A 377 -4.98 -9.82 -16.23
N TYR A 378 -3.98 -9.25 -15.56
CA TYR A 378 -2.62 -9.16 -16.07
C TYR A 378 -1.96 -10.55 -16.22
N ALA A 379 -2.22 -11.46 -15.28
CA ALA A 379 -1.79 -12.86 -15.39
C ALA A 379 -2.44 -13.55 -16.60
N MET A 380 -3.73 -13.33 -16.84
CA MET A 380 -4.42 -13.87 -18.02
C MET A 380 -3.85 -13.30 -19.32
N ILE A 381 -3.45 -12.02 -19.36
CA ILE A 381 -2.79 -11.41 -20.52
C ILE A 381 -1.43 -12.08 -20.78
N GLN A 382 -0.59 -12.23 -19.75
CA GLN A 382 0.72 -12.88 -19.90
C GLN A 382 0.59 -14.35 -20.35
N ASP A 383 -0.43 -15.07 -19.87
CA ASP A 383 -0.73 -16.45 -20.29
C ASP A 383 -1.22 -16.50 -21.76
N ASP A 384 -2.11 -15.59 -22.17
CA ASP A 384 -2.57 -15.51 -23.57
C ASP A 384 -1.41 -15.14 -24.52
N LEU A 385 -0.53 -14.21 -24.14
CA LEU A 385 0.68 -13.84 -24.90
C LEU A 385 1.63 -15.04 -25.05
N ALA A 386 1.88 -15.79 -23.97
CA ALA A 386 2.73 -16.99 -24.01
C ALA A 386 2.15 -18.11 -24.89
N ASN A 387 0.82 -18.17 -24.99
CA ASN A 387 0.11 -19.12 -25.86
C ASN A 387 -0.07 -18.61 -27.30
N GLY A 388 0.52 -17.47 -27.66
CA GLY A 388 0.56 -16.93 -29.02
C GLY A 388 -0.69 -16.17 -29.44
N GLN A 389 -1.47 -15.65 -28.49
CA GLN A 389 -2.56 -14.72 -28.78
C GLN A 389 -1.98 -13.33 -29.08
N GLU A 390 -2.33 -12.77 -30.25
CA GLU A 390 -1.76 -11.48 -30.71
C GLU A 390 -2.75 -10.31 -30.65
N SER A 391 -4.00 -10.56 -30.22
CA SER A 391 -5.07 -9.54 -30.29
C SER A 391 -5.66 -9.19 -28.92
N ALA A 392 -5.41 -7.95 -28.49
CA ALA A 392 -6.05 -7.34 -27.33
C ALA A 392 -7.58 -7.37 -27.43
N GLY A 393 -8.15 -7.04 -28.59
CA GLY A 393 -9.60 -7.04 -28.79
C GLY A 393 -10.25 -8.43 -28.62
N GLU A 394 -9.56 -9.50 -29.02
CA GLU A 394 -10.04 -10.86 -28.75
C GLU A 394 -9.94 -11.24 -27.28
N PHE A 395 -8.88 -10.83 -26.60
CA PHE A 395 -8.71 -11.03 -25.15
C PHE A 395 -9.81 -10.32 -24.36
N VAL A 396 -10.05 -9.03 -24.61
CA VAL A 396 -11.07 -8.23 -23.92
C VAL A 396 -12.45 -8.86 -24.06
N ARG A 397 -12.79 -9.36 -25.27
CA ARG A 397 -14.07 -10.05 -25.49
C ARG A 397 -14.19 -11.33 -24.66
N LYS A 398 -13.14 -12.15 -24.60
CA LYS A 398 -13.12 -13.36 -23.74
C LYS A 398 -13.24 -12.98 -22.26
N LEU A 399 -12.57 -11.91 -21.84
CA LEU A 399 -12.55 -11.44 -20.45
C LEU A 399 -13.94 -10.97 -20.01
N ILE A 400 -14.64 -10.19 -20.83
CA ILE A 400 -16.02 -9.75 -20.56
C ILE A 400 -16.96 -10.96 -20.44
N ASP A 401 -16.88 -11.91 -21.39
CA ASP A 401 -17.68 -13.14 -21.38
C ASP A 401 -17.38 -13.97 -20.11
N PHE A 402 -16.10 -14.04 -19.71
CA PHE A 402 -15.65 -14.78 -18.55
C PHE A 402 -16.15 -14.18 -17.23
N MET A 403 -16.07 -12.85 -17.08
CA MET A 403 -16.51 -12.15 -15.88
C MET A 403 -18.04 -12.12 -15.76
N GLY A 404 -18.75 -12.05 -16.88
CA GLY A 404 -20.21 -11.96 -16.91
C GLY A 404 -20.73 -10.60 -16.43
N VAL A 405 -19.97 -9.53 -16.69
CA VAL A 405 -20.28 -8.16 -16.27
C VAL A 405 -21.21 -7.46 -17.26
N HIS A 406 -21.90 -6.42 -16.80
CA HIS A 406 -22.76 -5.56 -17.61
C HIS A 406 -22.38 -4.11 -17.42
N PHE A 407 -22.04 -3.42 -18.50
CA PHE A 407 -21.70 -2.00 -18.48
C PHE A 407 -22.95 -1.12 -18.35
N ALA A 408 -22.81 0.01 -17.66
CA ALA A 408 -23.89 0.99 -17.47
C ALA A 408 -24.24 1.70 -18.79
N ASP A 409 -23.24 1.98 -19.62
CA ASP A 409 -23.37 2.62 -20.93
C ASP A 409 -22.14 2.35 -21.82
N ASP A 410 -22.26 2.69 -23.10
CA ASP A 410 -21.21 2.51 -24.12
C ASP A 410 -19.90 3.25 -23.76
N ALA A 411 -19.97 4.32 -22.95
CA ALA A 411 -18.79 5.07 -22.50
C ALA A 411 -18.02 4.31 -21.41
N GLN A 412 -18.70 3.62 -20.50
CA GLN A 412 -18.08 2.73 -19.51
C GLN A 412 -17.42 1.53 -20.19
N GLU A 413 -18.09 0.95 -21.18
CA GLU A 413 -17.55 -0.15 -21.99
C GLU A 413 -16.29 0.31 -22.73
N ALA A 414 -16.33 1.46 -23.42
CA ALA A 414 -15.17 2.00 -24.13
C ALA A 414 -13.98 2.29 -23.19
N ALA A 415 -14.25 2.83 -21.99
CA ALA A 415 -13.20 3.06 -20.99
C ALA A 415 -12.57 1.75 -20.53
N PHE A 416 -13.38 0.71 -20.26
CA PHE A 416 -12.88 -0.62 -19.90
C PHE A 416 -12.01 -1.22 -21.01
N TYR A 417 -12.45 -1.12 -22.27
CA TYR A 417 -11.66 -1.56 -23.43
C TYR A 417 -10.30 -0.86 -23.47
N ASN A 418 -10.26 0.46 -23.34
CA ASN A 418 -9.01 1.22 -23.38
C ASN A 418 -8.05 0.82 -22.27
N PHE A 419 -8.53 0.64 -21.03
CA PHE A 419 -7.66 0.25 -19.92
C PHE A 419 -7.08 -1.16 -20.11
N VAL A 420 -7.89 -2.12 -20.57
CA VAL A 420 -7.39 -3.48 -20.80
C VAL A 420 -6.46 -3.52 -22.02
N GLU A 421 -6.69 -2.67 -23.03
CA GLU A 421 -5.78 -2.51 -24.17
C GLU A 421 -4.44 -1.90 -23.73
N GLU A 422 -4.44 -0.87 -22.89
CA GLU A 422 -3.22 -0.30 -22.29
C GLU A 422 -2.47 -1.35 -21.46
N CYS A 423 -3.18 -2.14 -20.64
CA CYS A 423 -2.58 -3.27 -19.90
C CYS A 423 -1.97 -4.33 -20.83
N TRP A 424 -2.62 -4.59 -21.98
CA TRP A 424 -2.13 -5.52 -22.97
C TRP A 424 -0.87 -5.01 -23.67
N GLU A 425 -0.86 -3.73 -24.05
CA GLU A 425 0.30 -3.07 -24.64
C GLU A 425 1.50 -3.12 -23.69
N ASP A 426 1.30 -2.72 -22.42
CA ASP A 426 2.32 -2.78 -21.38
C ASP A 426 2.86 -4.20 -21.17
N ALA A 427 1.97 -5.21 -21.10
CA ALA A 427 2.39 -6.60 -20.95
C ALA A 427 3.13 -7.11 -22.18
N SER A 428 2.67 -6.76 -23.39
CA SER A 428 3.29 -7.18 -24.64
C SER A 428 4.66 -6.53 -24.86
N GLU A 429 4.87 -5.29 -24.42
CA GLU A 429 6.17 -4.61 -24.49
C GLU A 429 7.20 -5.26 -23.56
N ARG A 430 6.76 -5.74 -22.40
CA ARG A 430 7.61 -6.35 -21.36
C ARG A 430 7.76 -7.86 -21.51
N PHE A 431 6.98 -8.48 -22.40
CA PHE A 431 6.94 -9.93 -22.56
C PHE A 431 8.27 -10.50 -23.07
N ASP A 432 8.91 -11.34 -22.25
CA ASP A 432 10.10 -12.11 -22.64
C ASP A 432 9.78 -13.62 -22.65
N PRO A 433 9.73 -14.26 -23.83
CA PRO A 433 9.44 -15.70 -23.95
C PRO A 433 10.37 -16.60 -23.14
N VAL A 434 11.62 -16.18 -22.91
CA VAL A 434 12.62 -16.96 -22.16
C VAL A 434 12.34 -16.93 -20.67
N ILE A 435 11.97 -15.75 -20.15
CA ILE A 435 11.55 -15.59 -18.75
C ILE A 435 10.25 -16.34 -18.49
N GLU A 436 9.32 -16.23 -19.45
CA GLU A 436 7.97 -16.76 -19.32
C GLU A 436 7.87 -18.28 -19.51
N GLU A 437 8.85 -18.93 -20.15
CA GLU A 437 8.88 -20.39 -20.37
C GLU A 437 8.66 -21.18 -19.06
N THR A 438 9.29 -20.74 -17.97
CA THR A 438 9.22 -21.43 -16.68
C THR A 438 7.98 -21.05 -15.85
N LYS A 439 7.49 -19.82 -16.01
CA LYS A 439 6.37 -19.27 -15.25
C LYS A 439 5.02 -19.67 -15.81
N THR A 440 4.90 -19.74 -17.13
CA THR A 440 3.63 -19.99 -17.83
C THR A 440 2.94 -21.25 -17.30
N PRO A 441 3.59 -22.42 -17.17
CA PRO A 441 2.92 -23.61 -16.65
C PRO A 441 2.38 -23.46 -15.21
N LEU A 442 3.07 -22.69 -14.38
CA LEU A 442 2.65 -22.41 -13.01
C LEU A 442 1.48 -21.40 -12.97
N ARG A 443 1.54 -20.40 -13.83
CA ARG A 443 0.48 -19.39 -14.00
C ARG A 443 -0.81 -20.03 -14.52
N THR A 444 -0.71 -20.85 -15.55
CA THR A 444 -1.86 -21.57 -16.12
C THR A 444 -2.58 -22.39 -15.04
N ARG A 445 -1.85 -23.15 -14.22
CA ARG A 445 -2.43 -23.94 -13.12
C ARG A 445 -3.20 -23.08 -12.11
N LEU A 446 -2.64 -21.94 -11.71
CA LEU A 446 -3.31 -21.01 -10.81
C LEU A 446 -4.53 -20.34 -11.44
N LEU A 447 -4.48 -19.99 -12.73
CA LEU A 447 -5.61 -19.43 -13.47
C LEU A 447 -6.74 -20.46 -13.64
N GLU A 448 -6.41 -21.73 -13.87
CA GLU A 448 -7.37 -22.84 -13.87
C GLU A 448 -8.02 -23.01 -12.49
N LEU A 449 -7.24 -22.97 -11.42
CA LEU A 449 -7.74 -23.04 -10.05
C LEU A 449 -8.65 -21.85 -9.71
N ASN A 450 -8.26 -20.65 -10.15
CA ASN A 450 -9.07 -19.46 -9.98
C ASN A 450 -10.40 -19.56 -10.74
N SER A 451 -10.38 -20.14 -11.94
CA SER A 451 -11.59 -20.41 -12.72
C SER A 451 -12.54 -21.36 -11.96
N ARG A 452 -12.02 -22.46 -11.40
CA ARG A 452 -12.79 -23.38 -10.53
C ARG A 452 -13.36 -22.64 -9.31
N ARG A 453 -12.58 -21.75 -8.69
CA ARG A 453 -13.02 -20.91 -7.57
C ARG A 453 -14.21 -20.04 -7.96
N LEU A 454 -14.18 -19.40 -9.12
CA LEU A 454 -15.28 -18.57 -9.60
C LEU A 454 -16.54 -19.39 -9.92
N GLU A 455 -16.39 -20.58 -10.50
CA GLU A 455 -17.50 -21.50 -10.73
C GLU A 455 -18.16 -21.95 -9.41
N LEU A 456 -17.35 -22.27 -8.40
CA LEU A 456 -17.86 -22.63 -7.07
C LEU A 456 -18.54 -21.43 -6.40
N ALA A 457 -17.97 -20.22 -6.52
CA ALA A 457 -18.58 -19.00 -5.98
C ALA A 457 -19.98 -18.77 -6.59
N ARG A 458 -20.12 -18.90 -7.91
CA ARG A 458 -21.41 -18.81 -8.61
C ARG A 458 -22.40 -19.86 -8.10
N THR A 459 -21.94 -21.09 -7.92
CA THR A 459 -22.76 -22.21 -7.39
C THR A 459 -23.22 -21.95 -5.95
N LEU A 460 -22.34 -21.39 -5.10
CA LEU A 460 -22.67 -21.05 -3.72
C LEU A 460 -23.66 -19.90 -3.63
N VAL A 461 -23.49 -18.84 -4.43
CA VAL A 461 -24.44 -17.73 -4.52
C VAL A 461 -25.84 -18.24 -4.94
N GLU A 462 -25.90 -19.15 -5.91
CA GLU A 462 -27.16 -19.75 -6.34
C GLU A 462 -27.78 -20.64 -5.25
N ARG A 463 -26.99 -21.52 -4.64
CA ARG A 463 -27.43 -22.45 -3.59
C ARG A 463 -27.97 -21.73 -2.36
N TYR A 464 -27.34 -20.61 -1.99
CA TYR A 464 -27.72 -19.80 -0.84
C TYR A 464 -28.50 -18.55 -1.24
N ARG A 465 -29.15 -18.50 -2.41
CA ARG A 465 -29.88 -17.29 -2.86
C ARG A 465 -30.83 -16.67 -1.82
N ASP A 466 -31.54 -17.52 -1.06
CA ASP A 466 -32.52 -17.10 -0.05
C ASP A 466 -31.97 -17.13 1.40
N SER A 467 -30.66 -17.33 1.58
CA SER A 467 -30.02 -17.48 2.90
C SER A 467 -28.59 -16.93 2.90
N LYS A 468 -27.92 -16.92 4.05
CA LYS A 468 -26.51 -16.49 4.11
C LYS A 468 -25.59 -17.68 3.86
N ILE A 469 -24.59 -17.50 2.98
CA ILE A 469 -23.50 -18.46 2.83
C ILE A 469 -22.81 -18.63 4.20
N PRO A 470 -22.50 -19.86 4.64
CA PRO A 470 -21.83 -20.09 5.91
C PRO A 470 -20.52 -19.30 6.01
N LYS A 471 -20.33 -18.58 7.13
CA LYS A 471 -19.15 -17.72 7.33
C LYS A 471 -17.84 -18.46 7.09
N LYS A 472 -17.71 -19.70 7.58
CA LYS A 472 -16.53 -20.55 7.38
C LYS A 472 -16.23 -20.83 5.90
N THR A 473 -17.26 -20.98 5.06
CA THR A 473 -17.11 -21.17 3.61
C THR A 473 -16.65 -19.88 2.94
N VAL A 474 -17.21 -18.73 3.33
CA VAL A 474 -16.78 -17.41 2.84
C VAL A 474 -15.33 -17.14 3.22
N ASP A 475 -14.94 -17.42 4.47
CA ASP A 475 -13.57 -17.20 4.96
C ASP A 475 -12.57 -18.08 4.20
N ARG A 476 -12.88 -19.36 3.93
CA ARG A 476 -12.03 -20.23 3.09
C ARG A 476 -11.94 -19.74 1.65
N MET A 477 -13.04 -19.30 1.03
CA MET A 477 -13.03 -18.75 -0.33
C MET A 477 -12.13 -17.50 -0.45
N LYS A 478 -12.11 -16.66 0.58
CA LYS A 478 -11.22 -15.49 0.65
C LYS A 478 -9.76 -15.89 0.82
N ASP A 479 -9.47 -16.87 1.68
CA ASP A 479 -8.12 -17.40 1.85
C ASP A 479 -7.55 -17.95 0.54
N PHE A 480 -8.33 -18.76 -0.20
CA PHE A 480 -7.91 -19.26 -1.51
C PHE A 480 -7.65 -18.15 -2.51
N HIS A 481 -8.53 -17.15 -2.59
CA HIS A 481 -8.34 -16.02 -3.47
C HIS A 481 -7.05 -15.26 -3.12
N ALA A 482 -6.80 -14.96 -1.83
CA ALA A 482 -5.58 -14.29 -1.39
C ALA A 482 -4.32 -15.10 -1.72
N ARG A 483 -4.32 -16.42 -1.50
CA ARG A 483 -3.19 -17.31 -1.83
C ARG A 483 -2.92 -17.37 -3.33
N ILE A 484 -3.97 -17.42 -4.16
CA ILE A 484 -3.88 -17.37 -5.62
C ILE A 484 -3.29 -16.03 -6.07
N LEU A 485 -3.87 -14.90 -5.64
CA LEU A 485 -3.41 -13.56 -5.99
C LEU A 485 -1.96 -13.32 -5.62
N ASN A 486 -1.58 -13.64 -4.38
CA ASN A 486 -0.20 -13.49 -3.91
C ASN A 486 0.78 -14.31 -4.75
N THR A 487 0.36 -15.47 -5.27
CA THR A 487 1.22 -16.33 -6.08
C THR A 487 1.27 -15.88 -7.54
N LEU A 488 0.14 -15.43 -8.11
CA LEU A 488 0.09 -14.82 -9.44
C LEU A 488 0.90 -13.52 -9.50
N GLY A 489 0.84 -12.67 -8.46
CA GLY A 489 1.64 -11.45 -8.38
C GLY A 489 3.15 -11.74 -8.45
N LEU A 490 3.62 -12.82 -7.82
CA LEU A 490 5.02 -13.26 -7.94
C LEU A 490 5.38 -13.70 -9.36
N LEU A 491 4.46 -14.37 -10.06
CA LEU A 491 4.67 -14.84 -11.43
C LEU A 491 4.63 -13.69 -12.44
N ASN A 492 3.83 -12.66 -12.18
CA ASN A 492 3.67 -11.50 -13.06
C ASN A 492 4.89 -10.58 -13.12
N ALA A 493 5.80 -10.65 -12.14
CA ALA A 493 6.98 -9.77 -12.07
C ALA A 493 7.93 -9.96 -13.26
N ASP A 494 8.48 -8.88 -13.81
CA ASP A 494 9.36 -8.85 -15.01
C ASP A 494 10.76 -9.51 -14.83
N ARG A 495 10.94 -10.33 -13.80
CA ARG A 495 12.19 -11.04 -13.48
C ARG A 495 12.07 -12.54 -13.76
N SER A 496 13.18 -13.17 -14.16
CA SER A 496 13.26 -14.63 -14.23
C SER A 496 13.01 -15.27 -12.88
N LEU A 497 12.35 -16.43 -12.88
CA LEU A 497 12.31 -17.25 -11.67
C LEU A 497 13.73 -17.76 -11.38
N PRO A 498 14.19 -17.68 -10.13
CA PRO A 498 15.47 -18.26 -9.72
C PRO A 498 15.48 -19.78 -9.93
N GLU A 499 16.54 -20.28 -10.58
CA GLU A 499 16.68 -21.71 -10.89
C GLU A 499 16.85 -22.58 -9.62
N GLY A 500 16.37 -23.83 -9.68
CA GLY A 500 16.58 -24.82 -8.63
C GLY A 500 15.58 -24.70 -7.49
N ALA A 501 16.07 -24.55 -6.25
CA ALA A 501 15.26 -24.76 -5.04
C ALA A 501 14.12 -23.74 -4.86
N GLU A 502 14.18 -22.57 -5.49
CA GLU A 502 13.13 -21.54 -5.39
C GLU A 502 11.96 -21.82 -6.37
N TYR A 503 12.26 -22.34 -7.56
CA TYR A 503 11.24 -22.87 -8.47
C TYR A 503 10.49 -24.05 -7.84
N GLU A 504 11.22 -25.01 -7.25
CA GLU A 504 10.62 -26.16 -6.55
C GLU A 504 9.74 -25.71 -5.38
N GLN A 505 10.09 -24.62 -4.68
CA GLN A 505 9.26 -24.03 -3.62
C GLN A 505 7.97 -23.41 -4.15
N LEU A 506 8.02 -22.75 -5.31
CA LEU A 506 6.84 -22.17 -5.95
C LEU A 506 5.91 -23.27 -6.48
N GLU A 507 6.47 -24.32 -7.06
CA GLU A 507 5.74 -25.50 -7.51
C GLU A 507 5.07 -26.23 -6.34
N LEU A 508 5.77 -26.40 -5.21
CA LEU A 508 5.22 -26.95 -3.97
C LEU A 508 4.09 -26.09 -3.42
N ARG A 509 4.29 -24.76 -3.36
CA ARG A 509 3.26 -23.82 -2.89
C ARG A 509 1.99 -23.93 -3.73
N ILE A 510 2.11 -24.03 -5.05
CA ILE A 510 0.96 -24.20 -5.94
C ILE A 510 0.28 -25.55 -5.69
N GLY A 511 1.07 -26.62 -5.53
CA GLY A 511 0.55 -27.93 -5.14
C GLY A 511 -0.22 -27.91 -3.82
N ASP A 512 0.30 -27.24 -2.79
CA ASP A 512 -0.38 -27.11 -1.49
C ASP A 512 -1.72 -26.34 -1.62
N ILE A 513 -1.79 -25.33 -2.51
CA ILE A 513 -3.04 -24.59 -2.76
C ILE A 513 -4.05 -25.48 -3.50
N GLU A 514 -3.61 -26.26 -4.49
CA GLU A 514 -4.45 -27.21 -5.23
C GLU A 514 -5.00 -28.32 -4.33
N ASP A 515 -4.14 -28.95 -3.52
CA ASP A 515 -4.54 -30.02 -2.59
C ASP A 515 -5.56 -29.50 -1.55
N ASP A 516 -5.31 -28.33 -0.96
CA ASP A 516 -6.24 -27.69 -0.02
C ASP A 516 -7.58 -27.35 -0.68
N TRP A 517 -7.54 -26.89 -1.95
CA TRP A 517 -8.74 -26.57 -2.72
C TRP A 517 -9.57 -27.80 -3.02
N ASP A 518 -8.93 -28.89 -3.45
CA ASP A 518 -9.63 -30.14 -3.77
C ASP A 518 -10.32 -30.70 -2.52
N GLU A 519 -9.64 -30.70 -1.36
CA GLU A 519 -10.27 -31.07 -0.08
C GLU A 519 -11.44 -30.15 0.29
N PHE A 520 -11.34 -28.85 0.00
CA PHE A 520 -12.41 -27.90 0.26
C PHE A 520 -13.61 -28.11 -0.65
N GLU A 521 -13.36 -28.29 -1.95
CA GLU A 521 -14.38 -28.46 -2.99
C GLU A 521 -15.18 -29.74 -2.75
N GLU A 522 -14.51 -30.86 -2.39
CA GLU A 522 -15.17 -32.10 -1.99
C GLU A 522 -16.12 -31.90 -0.79
N GLN A 523 -15.77 -31.03 0.16
CA GLN A 523 -16.62 -30.71 1.31
C GLN A 523 -17.82 -29.82 0.95
N GLN A 524 -17.82 -29.18 -0.23
CA GLN A 524 -18.92 -28.35 -0.72
C GLN A 524 -19.86 -29.08 -1.68
N GLN A 525 -19.49 -30.27 -2.18
CA GLN A 525 -20.36 -31.14 -2.97
C GLN A 525 -21.39 -31.85 -2.07
#